data_AF-A0A1W4WJA0-F1
#
_entry.id   AF-A0A1W4WJA0-F1
#
_cell.length_a   1.000
_cell.length_b   1.000
_cell.length_c   1.000
_cell.angle_alpha   90.00
_cell.angle_beta   90.00
_cell.angle_gamma   90.00
#
_symmetry.space_group_name_H-M   'P 1'
#
loop_
_entity.id
_entity.type
_entity.pdbx_description
1 polymer ?
#
loop_
_entity_poly.entity_id
_entity_poly.type
_entity_poly.pdbx_seq_one_letter_code
_entity_poly.pdbx_strand_id
1 'polypeptide(L)'
;MFAGYSYVWLMLLISFTIECGLFIMNTMKKALQFSSRHPMLTFKNVIVRSYAFKSNLKIKWVRPEKIPCFKPEKSGDLDPMPEFDKSRYQLEYANCKELENADPLVKRLFSLEFASRSKITQAYKKDLVDSVKNHTFDENSIEARIARWTGTIRALQEVMENHPRNRRLKVQLKEIIDKRKKYLKFLRTWDYKKFEWLIDNLNIIYKPPPPQFHWITRKDSLRKLTQKYCDDKVNEKLSAYRLQLEAEQPAFLEEKIRTLEFLRQEQKDCGVEITIKQEEIDEAKKSLDELRKKNEKGKSSS
;
A
#
# COMPACT_ATOMS: atom_id res chain seq x y z
N MET A 1 21.97 49.99 -59.53
CA MET A 1 20.49 49.88 -59.42
C MET A 1 20.15 49.22 -58.08
N PHE A 2 20.41 49.91 -56.97
CA PHE A 2 20.14 49.41 -55.61
C PHE A 2 19.77 50.60 -54.72
N ALA A 3 18.49 50.97 -54.74
CA ALA A 3 17.88 51.90 -53.78
C ALA A 3 16.36 51.83 -53.96
N GLY A 4 15.70 50.83 -53.35
CA GLY A 4 14.24 50.67 -53.54
C GLY A 4 13.50 49.84 -52.50
N TYR A 5 14.17 49.23 -51.52
CA TYR A 5 13.55 48.29 -50.58
C TYR A 5 13.82 48.61 -49.09
N SER A 6 13.87 49.90 -48.73
CA SER A 6 14.03 50.32 -47.32
C SER A 6 12.79 51.01 -46.73
N TYR A 7 11.99 51.70 -47.54
CA TYR A 7 10.85 52.47 -47.04
C TYR A 7 9.60 51.64 -46.71
N VAL A 8 9.37 50.53 -47.41
CA VAL A 8 8.16 49.71 -47.23
C VAL A 8 8.19 48.95 -45.90
N TRP A 9 9.37 48.50 -45.47
CA TRP A 9 9.53 47.80 -44.18
C TRP A 9 9.47 48.74 -42.98
N LEU A 10 9.98 49.97 -43.10
CA LEU A 10 9.87 50.96 -42.02
C LEU A 10 8.42 51.42 -41.81
N MET A 11 7.64 51.58 -42.89
CA MET A 11 6.22 51.96 -42.82
C MET A 11 5.33 50.83 -42.27
N LEU A 12 5.67 49.55 -42.54
CA LEU A 12 4.97 48.40 -41.96
C LEU A 12 5.25 48.25 -40.45
N LEU A 13 6.48 48.50 -40.00
CA LEU A 13 6.84 48.48 -38.57
C LEU A 13 6.16 49.63 -37.80
N ILE A 14 6.11 50.84 -38.38
CA ILE A 14 5.43 51.98 -37.75
C ILE A 14 3.91 51.74 -37.68
N SER A 15 3.29 51.21 -38.74
CA SER A 15 1.85 50.91 -38.74
C SER A 15 1.46 49.83 -37.72
N PHE A 16 2.29 48.80 -37.55
CA PHE A 16 2.03 47.74 -36.55
C PHE A 16 2.14 48.24 -35.11
N THR A 17 3.04 49.21 -34.85
CA THR A 17 3.16 49.83 -33.51
C THR A 17 2.01 50.79 -33.17
N ILE A 18 1.44 51.48 -34.16
CA ILE A 18 0.32 52.41 -33.95
C ILE A 18 -1.00 51.65 -33.75
N GLU A 19 -1.23 50.55 -34.48
CA GLU A 19 -2.43 49.71 -34.29
C GLU A 19 -2.44 48.99 -32.93
N CYS A 20 -1.28 48.54 -32.44
CA CYS A 20 -1.16 47.97 -31.10
C CYS A 20 -1.45 49.01 -29.99
N GLY A 21 -1.00 50.26 -30.18
CA GLY A 21 -1.25 51.35 -29.23
C GLY A 21 -2.74 51.76 -29.15
N LEU A 22 -3.43 51.84 -30.29
CA LEU A 22 -4.87 52.13 -30.32
C LEU A 22 -5.72 51.00 -29.75
N PHE A 23 -5.31 49.73 -29.91
CA PHE A 23 -6.02 48.59 -29.32
C PHE A 23 -5.93 48.57 -27.78
N ILE A 24 -4.77 48.92 -27.22
CA ILE A 24 -4.57 49.01 -25.76
C ILE A 24 -5.35 50.21 -25.18
N MET A 25 -5.36 51.35 -25.87
CA MET A 25 -6.12 52.53 -25.41
C MET A 25 -7.65 52.35 -25.52
N ASN A 26 -8.16 51.66 -26.55
CA ASN A 26 -9.59 51.37 -26.69
C ASN A 26 -10.10 50.28 -25.74
N THR A 27 -9.26 49.31 -25.37
CA THR A 27 -9.61 48.32 -24.34
C THR A 27 -9.66 48.95 -22.95
N MET A 28 -8.78 49.91 -22.63
CA MET A 28 -8.86 50.66 -21.37
C MET A 28 -10.06 51.63 -21.32
N LYS A 29 -10.43 52.28 -22.43
CA LYS A 29 -11.64 53.13 -22.48
C LYS A 29 -12.94 52.33 -22.36
N LYS A 30 -13.04 51.14 -22.96
CA LYS A 30 -14.20 50.24 -22.78
C LYS A 30 -14.29 49.69 -21.34
N ALA A 31 -13.17 49.46 -20.68
CA ALA A 31 -13.14 49.05 -19.27
C ALA A 31 -13.58 50.18 -18.32
N LEU A 32 -13.29 51.45 -18.65
CA LEU A 32 -13.68 52.61 -17.84
C LEU A 32 -15.14 53.04 -18.04
N GLN A 33 -15.74 52.81 -19.20
CA GLN A 33 -17.14 53.17 -19.48
C GLN A 33 -18.17 52.16 -18.97
N PHE A 34 -17.77 50.94 -18.59
CA PHE A 34 -18.69 49.96 -18.00
C PHE A 34 -18.96 50.18 -16.49
N SER A 35 -18.35 51.21 -15.88
CA SER A 35 -18.42 51.45 -14.44
C SER A 35 -19.51 52.45 -13.99
N SER A 36 -20.28 53.06 -14.91
CA SER A 36 -21.13 54.21 -14.56
C SER A 36 -22.64 54.05 -14.71
N ARG A 37 -23.19 52.86 -14.98
CA ARG A 37 -24.64 52.71 -15.25
C ARG A 37 -25.35 51.49 -14.68
N HIS A 38 -24.96 51.01 -13.49
CA HIS A 38 -25.88 50.17 -12.71
C HIS A 38 -25.87 50.61 -11.25
N PRO A 39 -27.05 50.82 -10.62
CA PRO A 39 -27.13 51.07 -9.19
C PRO A 39 -26.42 49.91 -8.49
N MET A 40 -25.63 50.25 -7.47
CA MET A 40 -24.86 49.31 -6.67
C MET A 40 -25.80 48.31 -5.97
N LEU A 41 -26.24 47.29 -6.69
CA LEU A 41 -26.50 45.99 -6.12
C LEU A 41 -25.14 45.54 -5.62
N THR A 42 -24.94 45.80 -4.34
CA THR A 42 -23.93 45.17 -3.50
C THR A 42 -24.14 43.67 -3.61
N PHE A 43 -23.64 43.08 -4.69
CA PHE A 43 -23.13 41.73 -4.65
C PHE A 43 -22.03 41.80 -3.60
N LYS A 44 -22.43 41.52 -2.37
CA LYS A 44 -21.56 40.96 -1.35
C LYS A 44 -20.98 39.74 -2.05
N ASN A 45 -19.88 39.94 -2.77
CA ASN A 45 -18.90 38.93 -3.09
C ASN A 45 -18.33 38.50 -1.74
N VAL A 46 -19.18 37.83 -0.96
CA VAL A 46 -18.73 36.85 -0.01
C VAL A 46 -18.07 35.84 -0.92
N ILE A 47 -16.77 36.02 -1.15
CA ILE A 47 -15.89 34.93 -1.50
C ILE A 47 -15.97 34.04 -0.26
N VAL A 48 -17.07 33.30 -0.15
CA VAL A 48 -17.23 32.22 0.79
C VAL A 48 -16.10 31.32 0.39
N ARG A 49 -15.12 31.20 1.27
CA ARG A 49 -14.03 30.25 1.17
C ARG A 49 -14.68 28.87 1.03
N SER A 50 -14.95 28.44 -0.21
CA SER A 50 -15.68 27.21 -0.52
C SER A 50 -14.95 25.96 -0.02
N TYR A 51 -13.65 26.09 0.30
CA TYR A 51 -12.87 25.07 0.99
C TYR A 51 -13.35 24.78 2.43
N ALA A 52 -14.16 25.66 3.03
CA ALA A 52 -14.64 25.53 4.41
C ALA A 52 -15.99 24.81 4.53
N PHE A 53 -16.60 24.38 3.43
CA PHE A 53 -17.69 23.41 3.52
C PHE A 53 -17.12 22.10 4.08
N LYS A 54 -17.49 21.78 5.32
CA LYS A 54 -17.35 20.42 5.82
C LYS A 54 -18.22 19.56 4.91
N SER A 55 -17.58 18.77 4.04
CA SER A 55 -18.30 17.81 3.22
C SER A 55 -19.12 16.92 4.17
N ASN A 56 -20.44 16.88 4.00
CA ASN A 56 -21.34 15.94 4.71
C ASN A 56 -21.12 14.47 4.27
N LEU A 57 -19.93 14.15 3.78
CA LEU A 57 -19.50 12.80 3.49
C LEU A 57 -19.28 12.09 4.83
N LYS A 58 -19.82 10.87 4.96
CA LYS A 58 -19.64 10.00 6.13
C LYS A 58 -18.18 9.52 6.33
N ILE A 59 -17.26 10.03 5.51
CA ILE A 59 -15.85 9.62 5.46
C ILE A 59 -15.03 10.53 6.37
N LYS A 60 -14.60 9.99 7.52
CA LYS A 60 -13.67 10.68 8.42
C LYS A 60 -12.25 10.22 8.13
N TRP A 61 -11.41 11.13 7.64
CA TRP A 61 -9.98 10.85 7.57
C TRP A 61 -9.32 11.01 8.94
N VAL A 62 -8.72 9.93 9.43
CA VAL A 62 -7.84 9.92 10.62
C VAL A 62 -6.42 9.64 10.13
N ARG A 63 -5.45 10.45 10.58
CA ARG A 63 -4.03 10.21 10.26
C ARG A 63 -3.60 8.92 10.95
N PRO A 64 -3.02 7.93 10.23
CA PRO A 64 -2.49 6.73 10.85
C PRO A 64 -1.36 7.07 11.81
N GLU A 65 -1.28 6.36 12.93
CA GLU A 65 -0.16 6.50 13.86
C GLU A 65 1.15 6.04 13.23
N LYS A 66 2.22 6.78 13.50
CA LYS A 66 3.54 6.47 12.95
C LYS A 66 4.24 5.45 13.83
N ILE A 67 4.24 4.20 13.38
CA ILE A 67 5.04 3.14 14.02
C ILE A 67 6.53 3.44 13.81
N PRO A 68 7.32 3.63 14.89
CA PRO A 68 8.74 3.94 14.79
C PRO A 68 9.53 2.72 14.27
N CYS A 69 10.67 2.97 13.64
CA CYS A 69 11.44 1.94 12.94
C CYS A 69 11.95 0.80 13.84
N PHE A 70 12.15 1.07 15.12
CA PHE A 70 12.68 0.10 16.07
C PHE A 70 11.62 -0.84 16.64
N LYS A 71 10.32 -0.54 16.52
CA LYS A 71 9.30 -1.43 17.08
C LYS A 71 9.29 -2.77 16.31
N PRO A 72 9.14 -3.90 17.03
CA PRO A 72 9.17 -5.24 16.42
C PRO A 72 8.22 -5.41 15.23
N GLU A 73 7.03 -4.80 15.31
CA GLU A 73 6.03 -4.76 14.23
C GLU A 73 6.59 -4.25 12.89
N LYS A 74 7.56 -3.34 12.90
CA LYS A 74 8.14 -2.73 11.68
C LYS A 74 9.47 -3.36 11.27
N SER A 75 10.25 -3.83 12.24
CA SER A 75 11.52 -4.50 11.99
C SER A 75 11.31 -5.95 11.52
N GLY A 76 10.19 -6.56 11.89
CA GLY A 76 9.84 -7.96 11.61
C GLY A 76 10.32 -8.94 12.69
N ASP A 77 10.74 -8.46 13.86
CA ASP A 77 11.16 -9.35 14.96
C ASP A 77 9.92 -9.84 15.72
N LEU A 78 9.82 -11.14 15.97
CA LEU A 78 8.75 -11.70 16.80
C LEU A 78 9.16 -11.76 18.28
N ASP A 79 10.33 -12.33 18.54
CA ASP A 79 10.80 -12.52 19.90
C ASP A 79 11.71 -11.38 20.38
N PRO A 80 11.56 -10.93 21.65
CA PRO A 80 12.52 -10.04 22.29
C PRO A 80 13.81 -10.79 22.66
N MET A 81 14.75 -10.09 23.30
CA MET A 81 15.90 -10.74 23.92
C MET A 81 15.41 -11.59 25.11
N PRO A 82 15.76 -12.89 25.20
CA PRO A 82 15.36 -13.72 26.31
C PRO A 82 16.08 -13.33 27.61
N GLU A 83 15.53 -13.71 28.74
CA GLU A 83 16.23 -13.63 30.02
C GLU A 83 17.41 -14.62 30.03
N PHE A 84 18.58 -14.13 30.46
CA PHE A 84 19.81 -14.92 30.47
C PHE A 84 20.02 -15.61 31.81
N ASP A 85 20.50 -16.85 31.76
CA ASP A 85 21.04 -17.53 32.93
C ASP A 85 22.30 -16.79 33.41
N LYS A 86 22.16 -16.17 34.58
CA LYS A 86 23.21 -15.36 35.20
C LYS A 86 24.37 -16.21 35.72
N SER A 87 24.17 -17.52 35.91
CA SER A 87 25.20 -18.43 36.40
C SER A 87 26.26 -18.78 35.35
N ARG A 88 25.92 -18.65 34.06
CA ARG A 88 26.82 -18.93 32.94
C ARG A 88 28.04 -18.01 32.99
N TYR A 89 29.21 -18.54 32.64
CA TYR A 89 30.44 -17.74 32.54
C TYR A 89 30.41 -16.77 31.36
N GLN A 90 31.12 -15.65 31.52
CA GLN A 90 31.36 -14.73 30.41
C GLN A 90 32.06 -15.45 29.26
N LEU A 91 31.76 -15.02 28.03
CA LEU A 91 32.19 -15.70 26.81
C LEU A 91 33.71 -15.97 26.73
N GLU A 92 34.51 -15.02 27.19
CA GLU A 92 35.98 -15.07 27.14
C GLU A 92 36.55 -16.17 28.04
N TYR A 93 35.86 -16.48 29.15
CA TYR A 93 36.31 -17.44 30.16
C TYR A 93 35.58 -18.79 30.07
N ALA A 94 34.67 -18.96 29.10
CA ALA A 94 33.85 -20.16 28.98
C ALA A 94 34.67 -21.46 28.79
N ASN A 95 35.86 -21.37 28.20
CA ASN A 95 36.75 -22.51 27.91
C ASN A 95 38.02 -22.52 28.79
N CYS A 96 38.04 -21.77 29.89
CA CYS A 96 39.20 -21.62 30.77
C CYS A 96 39.26 -22.81 31.74
N LYS A 97 40.30 -23.65 31.63
CA LYS A 97 40.49 -24.84 32.48
C LYS A 97 40.84 -24.47 33.93
N GLU A 98 41.52 -23.35 34.10
CA GLU A 98 41.93 -22.81 35.40
C GLU A 98 40.71 -22.45 36.25
N LEU A 99 39.60 -22.05 35.62
CA LEU A 99 38.36 -21.68 36.29
C LEU A 99 37.65 -22.90 36.90
N GLU A 100 37.84 -24.10 36.35
CA GLU A 100 37.25 -25.34 36.88
C GLU A 100 37.76 -25.67 38.29
N ASN A 101 39.05 -25.42 38.53
CA ASN A 101 39.72 -25.67 39.80
C ASN A 101 39.66 -24.48 40.77
N ALA A 102 39.14 -23.33 40.33
CA ALA A 102 39.10 -22.12 41.15
C ALA A 102 38.06 -22.19 42.29
N ASP A 103 38.28 -21.34 43.29
CA ASP A 103 37.38 -21.14 44.42
C ASP A 103 35.96 -20.73 43.94
N PRO A 104 34.87 -21.16 44.63
CA PRO A 104 33.50 -20.82 44.23
C PRO A 104 33.24 -19.30 44.14
N LEU A 105 33.90 -18.48 44.96
CA LEU A 105 33.76 -17.03 44.88
C LEU A 105 34.33 -16.49 43.56
N VAL A 106 35.47 -17.01 43.13
CA VAL A 106 36.12 -16.64 41.87
C VAL A 106 35.26 -17.07 40.68
N LYS A 107 34.72 -18.30 40.71
CA LYS A 107 33.76 -18.78 39.70
C LYS A 107 32.56 -17.85 39.57
N ARG A 108 31.98 -17.45 40.71
CA ARG A 108 30.84 -16.52 40.75
C ARG A 108 31.22 -15.14 40.17
N LEU A 109 32.41 -14.61 40.43
CA LEU A 109 32.86 -13.33 39.88
C LEU A 109 32.93 -13.32 38.34
N PHE A 110 33.30 -14.44 37.72
CA PHE A 110 33.38 -14.59 36.27
C PHE A 110 32.05 -14.99 35.59
N SER A 111 30.99 -15.15 36.37
CA SER A 111 29.63 -15.39 35.86
C SER A 111 29.05 -14.13 35.19
N LEU A 112 27.95 -14.32 34.44
CA LEU A 112 27.18 -13.23 33.83
C LEU A 112 26.42 -12.40 34.86
N GLU A 113 26.21 -12.89 36.09
CA GLU A 113 25.57 -12.17 37.20
C GLU A 113 26.26 -10.83 37.49
N PHE A 114 27.60 -10.83 37.53
CA PHE A 114 28.43 -9.66 37.81
C PHE A 114 28.95 -8.98 36.54
N ALA A 115 28.61 -9.50 35.36
CA ALA A 115 29.09 -8.98 34.10
C ALA A 115 28.27 -7.75 33.66
N SER A 116 28.91 -6.86 32.89
CA SER A 116 28.19 -5.74 32.26
C SER A 116 27.18 -6.25 31.22
N ARG A 117 26.11 -5.47 30.98
CA ARG A 117 25.11 -5.77 29.94
C ARG A 117 25.73 -6.04 28.56
N SER A 118 26.87 -5.42 28.26
CA SER A 118 27.61 -5.64 27.01
C SER A 118 28.04 -7.10 26.86
N LYS A 119 28.53 -7.72 27.93
CA LYS A 119 28.96 -9.13 27.94
C LYS A 119 27.78 -10.09 27.80
N ILE A 120 26.66 -9.80 28.45
CA ILE A 120 25.40 -10.55 28.26
C ILE A 120 24.94 -10.49 26.81
N THR A 121 24.95 -9.28 26.24
CA THR A 121 24.59 -9.04 24.82
C THR A 121 25.55 -9.76 23.87
N GLN A 122 26.84 -9.84 24.21
CA GLN A 122 27.84 -10.55 23.42
C GLN A 122 27.61 -12.07 23.45
N ALA A 123 27.32 -12.64 24.62
CA ALA A 123 26.95 -14.05 24.77
C ALA A 123 25.70 -14.38 23.93
N TYR A 124 24.65 -13.55 24.04
CA TYR A 124 23.43 -13.72 23.23
C TYR A 124 23.69 -13.74 21.73
N LYS A 125 24.46 -12.76 21.23
CA LYS A 125 24.79 -12.69 19.81
C LYS A 125 25.54 -13.93 19.36
N LYS A 126 26.43 -14.46 20.20
CA LYS A 126 27.14 -15.69 19.90
C LYS A 126 26.19 -16.88 19.85
N ASP A 127 25.30 -17.04 20.81
CA ASP A 127 24.32 -18.14 20.81
C ASP A 127 23.44 -18.13 19.54
N LEU A 128 22.99 -16.94 19.12
CA LEU A 128 22.24 -16.78 17.87
C LEU A 128 23.08 -17.13 16.64
N VAL A 129 24.34 -16.70 16.59
CA VAL A 129 25.23 -17.05 15.47
C VAL A 129 25.52 -18.55 15.48
N ASP A 130 25.74 -19.14 16.65
CA ASP A 130 26.04 -20.56 16.82
C ASP A 130 24.86 -21.45 16.40
N SER A 131 23.61 -20.95 16.51
CA SER A 131 22.43 -21.66 15.99
C SER A 131 22.33 -21.70 14.46
N VAL A 132 23.03 -20.81 13.77
CA VAL A 132 22.88 -20.58 12.32
C VAL A 132 24.15 -20.89 11.52
N LYS A 133 25.32 -20.93 12.17
CA LYS A 133 26.61 -21.09 11.51
C LYS A 133 26.78 -22.47 10.85
N ASN A 134 27.48 -22.52 9.71
CA ASN A 134 27.74 -23.78 9.01
C ASN A 134 28.92 -24.56 9.61
N HIS A 135 29.95 -23.84 10.06
CA HIS A 135 31.14 -24.41 10.68
C HIS A 135 31.53 -23.63 11.94
N THR A 136 32.42 -24.19 12.75
CA THR A 136 32.79 -23.63 14.06
C THR A 136 33.32 -22.20 13.98
N PHE A 137 34.14 -21.92 12.96
CA PHE A 137 34.75 -20.61 12.68
C PHE A 137 33.96 -19.71 11.70
N ASP A 138 32.70 -20.04 11.40
CA ASP A 138 31.91 -19.25 10.45
C ASP A 138 31.34 -18.01 11.12
N GLU A 139 32.02 -16.88 10.91
CA GLU A 139 31.60 -15.60 11.48
C GLU A 139 31.02 -14.63 10.46
N ASN A 140 31.29 -14.86 9.17
CA ASN A 140 31.07 -13.87 8.11
C ASN A 140 30.14 -14.32 6.98
N SER A 141 29.61 -15.55 7.04
CA SER A 141 28.50 -15.95 6.18
C SER A 141 27.32 -14.99 6.32
N ILE A 142 26.44 -14.99 5.31
CA ILE A 142 25.29 -14.08 5.30
C ILE A 142 24.35 -14.41 6.45
N GLU A 143 24.18 -15.70 6.70
CA GLU A 143 23.38 -16.28 7.76
C GLU A 143 23.92 -15.85 9.14
N ALA A 144 25.23 -16.03 9.39
CA ALA A 144 25.89 -15.57 10.63
C ALA A 144 25.78 -14.05 10.82
N ARG A 145 25.93 -13.26 9.75
CA ARG A 145 25.79 -11.79 9.81
C ARG A 145 24.36 -11.37 10.14
N ILE A 146 23.36 -12.03 9.54
CA ILE A 146 21.94 -11.78 9.84
C ILE A 146 21.63 -12.14 11.29
N ALA A 147 22.11 -13.27 11.80
CA ALA A 147 21.95 -13.66 13.20
C ALA A 147 22.58 -12.63 14.15
N ARG A 148 23.82 -12.19 13.87
CA ARG A 148 24.52 -11.14 14.65
C ARG A 148 23.76 -9.82 14.66
N TRP A 149 23.25 -9.37 13.52
CA TRP A 149 22.43 -8.15 13.46
C TRP A 149 21.13 -8.32 14.20
N THR A 150 20.48 -9.48 14.12
CA THR A 150 19.24 -9.77 14.86
C THR A 150 19.44 -9.72 16.37
N GLY A 151 20.48 -10.36 16.89
CA GLY A 151 20.84 -10.24 18.30
C GLY A 151 21.15 -8.80 18.73
N THR A 152 21.79 -8.03 17.86
CA THR A 152 22.03 -6.60 18.11
C THR A 152 20.73 -5.78 18.09
N ILE A 153 19.82 -6.05 17.16
CA ILE A 153 18.54 -5.36 17.04
C ILE A 153 17.70 -5.60 18.30
N ARG A 154 17.52 -6.86 18.71
CA ARG A 154 16.76 -7.23 19.91
C ARG A 154 17.32 -6.57 21.17
N ALA A 155 18.64 -6.62 21.35
CA ALA A 155 19.30 -5.97 22.48
C ALA A 155 19.16 -4.43 22.46
N LEU A 156 19.17 -3.79 21.28
CA LEU A 156 18.98 -2.34 21.17
C LEU A 156 17.50 -1.92 21.27
N GLN A 157 16.57 -2.78 20.89
CA GLN A 157 15.13 -2.55 21.04
C GLN A 157 14.72 -2.41 22.50
N GLU A 158 15.23 -3.30 23.36
CA GLU A 158 15.03 -3.23 24.81
C GLU A 158 15.52 -1.87 25.39
N VAL A 159 16.72 -1.43 25.01
CA VAL A 159 17.26 -0.12 25.44
C VAL A 159 16.41 1.03 24.92
N MET A 160 15.92 0.92 23.70
CA MET A 160 15.10 1.96 23.08
C MET A 160 13.73 2.10 23.76
N GLU A 161 13.19 1.00 24.27
CA GLU A 161 11.94 1.03 25.05
C GLU A 161 12.13 1.83 26.35
N ASN A 162 13.23 1.59 27.05
CA ASN A 162 13.58 2.28 28.30
C ASN A 162 14.01 3.75 28.06
N HIS A 163 14.67 4.02 26.94
CA HIS A 163 15.27 5.32 26.63
C HIS A 163 14.90 5.86 25.23
N PRO A 164 13.61 6.18 24.99
CA PRO A 164 13.09 6.49 23.65
C PRO A 164 13.62 7.81 23.06
N ARG A 165 14.21 8.68 23.89
CA ARG A 165 14.77 9.99 23.48
C ARG A 165 16.18 9.89 22.89
N ASN A 166 16.84 8.73 22.97
CA ASN A 166 18.21 8.56 22.47
C ASN A 166 18.26 8.55 20.93
N ARG A 167 18.56 9.72 20.34
CA ARG A 167 18.62 9.90 18.88
C ARG A 167 19.73 9.07 18.21
N ARG A 168 20.91 8.96 18.82
CA ARG A 168 22.06 8.25 18.24
C ARG A 168 21.75 6.76 18.10
N LEU A 169 21.23 6.16 19.17
CA LEU A 169 20.82 4.76 19.18
C LEU A 169 19.72 4.49 18.14
N LYS A 170 18.80 5.44 17.96
CA LYS A 170 17.72 5.32 16.95
C LYS A 170 18.23 5.27 15.52
N VAL A 171 19.26 6.07 15.21
CA VAL A 171 19.91 6.06 13.90
C VAL A 171 20.65 4.73 13.69
N GLN A 172 21.47 4.32 14.66
CA GLN A 172 22.21 3.06 14.61
C GLN A 172 21.28 1.85 14.43
N LEU A 173 20.19 1.78 15.21
CA LEU A 173 19.22 0.70 15.14
C LEU A 173 18.53 0.66 13.76
N LYS A 174 18.18 1.82 13.20
CA LYS A 174 17.63 1.90 11.84
C LYS A 174 18.62 1.37 10.80
N GLU A 175 19.89 1.76 10.86
CA GLU A 175 20.92 1.31 9.92
C GLU A 175 21.13 -0.21 9.99
N ILE A 176 21.12 -0.79 11.19
CA ILE A 176 21.27 -2.24 11.36
C ILE A 176 20.05 -2.99 10.81
N ILE A 177 18.84 -2.48 11.04
CA ILE A 177 17.60 -3.05 10.46
C ILE A 177 17.65 -2.99 8.93
N ASP A 178 18.07 -1.86 8.35
CA ASP A 178 18.15 -1.69 6.90
C ASP A 178 19.24 -2.58 6.29
N LYS A 179 20.40 -2.75 6.97
CA LYS A 179 21.43 -3.73 6.61
C LYS A 179 20.86 -5.15 6.62
N ARG A 180 20.21 -5.57 7.71
CA ARG A 180 19.59 -6.90 7.78
C ARG A 180 18.60 -7.15 6.65
N LYS A 181 17.70 -6.18 6.38
CA LYS A 181 16.72 -6.26 5.29
C LYS A 181 17.37 -6.42 3.91
N LYS A 182 18.47 -5.71 3.66
CA LYS A 182 19.25 -5.84 2.43
C LYS A 182 19.80 -7.27 2.26
N TYR A 183 20.37 -7.84 3.32
CA TYR A 183 20.95 -9.19 3.25
C TYR A 183 19.89 -10.29 3.20
N LEU A 184 18.74 -10.12 3.88
CA LEU A 184 17.59 -11.03 3.71
C LEU A 184 17.07 -11.03 2.26
N LYS A 185 17.07 -9.87 1.60
CA LYS A 185 16.73 -9.78 0.17
C LYS A 185 17.74 -10.59 -0.68
N PHE A 186 19.04 -10.46 -0.41
CA PHE A 186 20.06 -11.21 -1.15
C PHE A 186 19.95 -12.72 -0.93
N LEU A 187 19.79 -13.14 0.32
CA LEU A 187 19.63 -14.56 0.65
C LEU A 187 18.42 -15.16 -0.06
N ARG A 188 17.27 -14.47 -0.05
CA ARG A 188 16.07 -14.89 -0.77
C ARG A 188 16.29 -15.07 -2.27
N THR A 189 17.15 -14.25 -2.89
CA THR A 189 17.47 -14.34 -4.32
C THR A 189 18.45 -15.47 -4.62
N TRP A 190 19.41 -15.74 -3.74
CA TRP A 190 20.47 -16.73 -3.97
C TRP A 190 20.07 -18.15 -3.57
N ASP A 191 19.54 -18.32 -2.35
CA ASP A 191 19.15 -19.61 -1.82
C ASP A 191 17.87 -19.46 -0.98
N TYR A 192 16.76 -19.84 -1.59
CA TYR A 192 15.45 -19.71 -0.99
C TYR A 192 15.24 -20.70 0.18
N LYS A 193 15.82 -21.91 0.11
CA LYS A 193 15.67 -22.91 1.17
C LYS A 193 16.37 -22.47 2.45
N LYS A 194 17.60 -21.95 2.31
CA LYS A 194 18.31 -21.35 3.44
C LYS A 194 17.62 -20.12 3.99
N PHE A 195 16.98 -19.33 3.12
CA PHE A 195 16.21 -18.16 3.55
C PHE A 195 15.01 -18.54 4.44
N GLU A 196 14.23 -19.56 4.06
CA GLU A 196 13.11 -20.06 4.89
C GLU A 196 13.62 -20.61 6.23
N TRP A 197 14.60 -21.52 6.18
CA TRP A 197 15.22 -22.09 7.38
C TRP A 197 15.76 -21.02 8.34
N LEU A 198 16.39 -19.96 7.82
CA LEU A 198 16.94 -18.88 8.62
C LEU A 198 15.84 -18.05 9.30
N ILE A 199 14.74 -17.79 8.60
CA ILE A 199 13.60 -17.04 9.13
C ILE A 199 12.94 -17.79 10.28
N ASP A 200 12.77 -19.10 10.10
CA ASP A 200 12.18 -19.99 11.10
C ASP A 200 13.10 -20.10 12.32
N ASN A 201 14.40 -20.33 12.14
CA ASN A 201 15.33 -20.44 13.27
C ASN A 201 15.49 -19.14 14.06
N LEU A 202 15.52 -17.99 13.39
CA LEU A 202 15.67 -16.70 14.05
C LEU A 202 14.33 -16.10 14.47
N ASN A 203 13.18 -16.70 14.16
CA ASN A 203 11.84 -16.15 14.40
C ASN A 203 11.69 -14.70 13.89
N ILE A 204 11.88 -14.50 12.58
CA ILE A 204 11.79 -13.18 11.92
C ILE A 204 10.78 -13.20 10.77
N ILE A 205 9.85 -12.25 10.74
CA ILE A 205 8.96 -12.04 9.59
C ILE A 205 9.64 -11.15 8.54
N TYR A 206 9.85 -11.69 7.34
CA TYR A 206 10.32 -10.90 6.20
C TYR A 206 9.22 -10.02 5.62
N LYS A 207 9.41 -8.69 5.71
CA LYS A 207 8.53 -7.69 5.06
C LYS A 207 9.26 -7.07 3.87
N PRO A 208 8.84 -7.34 2.62
CA PRO A 208 9.48 -6.73 1.46
C PRO A 208 9.27 -5.21 1.47
N PRO A 209 10.25 -4.43 0.97
CA PRO A 209 10.06 -3.00 0.80
C PRO A 209 8.94 -2.74 -0.23
N PRO A 210 8.09 -1.73 -0.03
CA PRO A 210 7.07 -1.38 -1.02
C PRO A 210 7.75 -0.94 -2.33
N PRO A 211 7.12 -1.18 -3.49
CA PRO A 211 7.69 -0.83 -4.79
C PRO A 211 7.91 0.68 -4.95
N GLN A 212 7.01 1.49 -4.39
CA GLN A 212 7.12 2.93 -4.36
C GLN A 212 6.92 3.44 -2.93
N PHE A 213 7.84 4.29 -2.47
CA PHE A 213 7.65 5.02 -1.22
C PHE A 213 6.93 6.34 -1.51
N HIS A 214 5.82 6.58 -0.82
CA HIS A 214 5.12 7.86 -0.85
C HIS A 214 4.80 8.32 0.57
N TRP A 215 4.77 9.64 0.76
CA TRP A 215 4.35 10.23 2.01
C TRP A 215 2.84 10.13 2.18
N ILE A 216 2.38 9.88 3.40
CA ILE A 216 0.94 9.82 3.72
C ILE A 216 0.45 11.26 3.94
N THR A 217 -0.17 11.83 2.91
CA THR A 217 -0.76 13.17 2.95
C THR A 217 -2.28 13.11 3.13
N ARG A 218 -2.88 14.13 3.75
CA ARG A 218 -4.34 14.22 3.95
C ARG A 218 -5.11 14.19 2.63
N LYS A 219 -4.63 14.93 1.62
CA LYS A 219 -5.29 15.05 0.32
C LYS A 219 -5.34 13.69 -0.40
N ASP A 220 -4.20 13.00 -0.47
CA ASP A 220 -4.10 11.70 -1.16
C ASP A 220 -4.94 10.62 -0.46
N SER A 221 -4.80 10.52 0.86
CA SER A 221 -5.60 9.58 1.66
C SER A 221 -7.10 9.85 1.58
N LEU A 222 -7.54 11.11 1.63
CA LEU A 222 -8.95 11.45 1.48
C LEU A 222 -9.46 11.07 0.07
N ARG A 223 -8.69 11.33 -0.99
CA ARG A 223 -9.04 10.89 -2.35
C ARG A 223 -9.22 9.37 -2.42
N LYS A 224 -8.28 8.61 -1.84
CA LYS A 224 -8.37 7.14 -1.78
C LYS A 224 -9.59 6.68 -1.00
N LEU A 225 -9.90 7.31 0.14
CA LEU A 225 -11.09 6.97 0.93
C LEU A 225 -12.39 7.31 0.19
N THR A 226 -12.46 8.47 -0.46
CA THR A 226 -13.61 8.86 -1.29
C THR A 226 -13.79 7.92 -2.46
N GLN A 227 -12.71 7.54 -3.16
CA GLN A 227 -12.77 6.58 -4.25
C GLN A 227 -13.33 5.25 -3.77
N LYS A 228 -12.77 4.68 -2.69
CA LYS A 228 -13.27 3.44 -2.08
C LYS A 228 -14.76 3.53 -1.74
N TYR A 229 -15.19 4.60 -1.09
CA TYR A 229 -16.59 4.79 -0.75
C TYR A 229 -17.51 4.86 -1.99
N CYS A 230 -17.08 5.56 -3.05
CA CYS A 230 -17.82 5.61 -4.30
C CYS A 230 -17.87 4.22 -4.96
N ASP A 231 -16.75 3.50 -4.98
CA ASP A 231 -16.66 2.15 -5.54
C ASP A 231 -17.59 1.18 -4.78
N ASP A 232 -17.58 1.24 -3.45
CA ASP A 232 -18.46 0.44 -2.58
C ASP A 232 -19.94 0.73 -2.90
N LYS A 233 -20.31 2.01 -3.06
CA LYS A 233 -21.69 2.39 -3.42
C LYS A 233 -22.09 1.96 -4.83
N VAL A 234 -21.16 2.01 -5.78
CA VAL A 234 -21.38 1.50 -7.14
C VAL A 234 -21.58 -0.01 -7.10
N ASN A 235 -20.75 -0.73 -6.35
CA ASN A 235 -20.83 -2.18 -6.18
C ASN A 235 -22.13 -2.61 -5.49
N GLU A 236 -22.58 -1.91 -4.45
CA GLU A 236 -23.88 -2.13 -3.80
C GLU A 236 -25.04 -1.97 -4.81
N LYS A 237 -25.02 -0.92 -5.64
CA LYS A 237 -26.07 -0.70 -6.65
C LYS A 237 -26.04 -1.74 -7.76
N LEU A 238 -24.86 -2.07 -8.27
CA LEU A 238 -24.68 -3.08 -9.31
C LEU A 238 -25.07 -4.47 -8.81
N SER A 239 -24.75 -4.83 -7.56
CA SER A 239 -25.17 -6.11 -6.98
C SER A 239 -26.68 -6.16 -6.77
N ALA A 240 -27.30 -5.10 -6.27
CA ALA A 240 -28.76 -5.02 -6.15
C ALA A 240 -29.45 -5.15 -7.52
N TYR A 241 -28.95 -4.46 -8.55
CA TYR A 241 -29.50 -4.54 -9.90
C TYR A 241 -29.29 -5.91 -10.55
N ARG A 242 -28.13 -6.55 -10.34
CA ARG A 242 -27.90 -7.92 -10.77
C ARG A 242 -28.91 -8.89 -10.17
N LEU A 243 -29.18 -8.76 -8.87
CA LEU A 243 -30.16 -9.59 -8.17
C LEU A 243 -31.58 -9.37 -8.73
N GLN A 244 -31.95 -8.14 -9.08
CA GLN A 244 -33.21 -7.84 -9.76
C GLN A 244 -33.30 -8.51 -11.13
N LEU A 245 -32.26 -8.37 -11.97
CA LEU A 245 -32.24 -9.01 -13.30
C LEU A 245 -32.25 -10.54 -13.23
N GLU A 246 -31.56 -11.12 -12.25
CA GLU A 246 -31.59 -12.57 -12.00
C GLU A 246 -33.00 -13.06 -11.61
N ALA A 247 -33.76 -12.24 -10.88
CA ALA A 247 -35.14 -12.54 -10.53
C ALA A 247 -36.10 -12.42 -11.73
N GLU A 248 -35.86 -11.49 -12.65
CA GLU A 248 -36.67 -11.26 -13.86
C GLU A 248 -36.33 -12.23 -15.02
N GLN A 249 -35.12 -12.80 -15.00
CA GLN A 249 -34.62 -13.72 -16.02
C GLN A 249 -35.56 -14.89 -16.39
N PRO A 250 -36.20 -15.63 -15.44
CA PRO A 250 -37.12 -16.71 -15.80
C PRO A 250 -38.37 -16.20 -16.53
N ALA A 251 -38.97 -15.10 -16.08
CA ALA A 251 -40.15 -14.52 -16.71
C ALA A 251 -39.86 -14.05 -18.14
N PHE A 252 -38.71 -13.42 -18.35
CA PHE A 252 -38.27 -13.00 -19.69
C PHE A 252 -38.09 -14.18 -20.65
N LEU A 253 -37.54 -15.30 -20.18
CA LEU A 253 -37.37 -16.50 -21.01
C LEU A 253 -38.72 -17.14 -21.37
N GLU A 254 -39.67 -17.16 -20.45
CA GLU A 254 -41.04 -17.62 -20.71
C GLU A 254 -41.72 -16.78 -21.79
N GLU A 255 -41.65 -15.45 -21.68
CA GLU A 255 -42.17 -14.52 -22.70
C GLU A 255 -41.47 -14.67 -24.05
N LYS A 256 -40.14 -14.86 -24.04
CA LYS A 256 -39.36 -15.11 -25.26
C LYS A 256 -39.82 -16.37 -25.96
N ILE A 257 -39.99 -17.48 -25.24
CA ILE A 257 -40.48 -18.75 -25.81
C ILE A 257 -41.86 -18.55 -26.44
N ARG A 258 -42.79 -17.91 -25.70
CA ARG A 258 -44.15 -17.62 -26.19
C ARG A 258 -44.14 -16.78 -27.46
N THR A 259 -43.30 -15.75 -27.49
CA THR A 259 -43.20 -14.83 -28.65
C THR A 259 -42.63 -15.53 -29.87
N LEU A 260 -41.59 -16.36 -29.70
CA LEU A 260 -40.99 -17.13 -30.80
C LEU A 260 -41.98 -18.18 -31.35
N GLU A 261 -42.72 -18.86 -30.47
CA GLU A 261 -43.75 -19.83 -30.88
C GLU A 261 -44.88 -19.14 -31.65
N PHE A 262 -45.35 -17.99 -31.17
CA PHE A 262 -46.39 -17.18 -31.84
C PHE A 262 -45.94 -16.71 -33.23
N LEU A 263 -44.77 -16.06 -33.33
CA LEU A 263 -44.25 -15.56 -34.60
C LEU A 263 -44.04 -16.69 -35.62
N ARG A 264 -43.60 -17.86 -35.17
CA ARG A 264 -43.43 -19.03 -36.03
C ARG A 264 -44.77 -19.58 -36.53
N GLN A 265 -45.84 -19.53 -35.73
CA GLN A 265 -47.18 -19.91 -36.17
C GLN A 265 -47.72 -18.91 -37.20
N GLU A 266 -47.63 -17.61 -36.90
CA GLU A 266 -48.03 -16.54 -37.83
C GLU A 266 -47.31 -16.63 -39.18
N GLN A 267 -46.00 -16.92 -39.20
CA GLN A 267 -45.24 -17.11 -40.44
C GLN A 267 -45.75 -18.29 -41.26
N LYS A 268 -46.14 -19.39 -40.61
CA LYS A 268 -46.74 -20.56 -41.28
C LYS A 268 -48.11 -20.22 -41.84
N ASP A 269 -48.92 -19.50 -41.08
CA ASP A 269 -50.29 -19.14 -41.47
C ASP A 269 -50.31 -18.12 -42.62
N CYS A 270 -49.36 -17.19 -42.63
CA CYS A 270 -49.15 -16.23 -43.71
C CYS A 270 -48.48 -16.84 -44.95
N GLY A 271 -48.01 -18.09 -44.90
CA GLY A 271 -47.36 -18.77 -46.02
C GLY A 271 -45.99 -18.21 -46.42
N VAL A 272 -45.33 -17.49 -45.50
CA VAL A 272 -44.00 -16.90 -45.70
C VAL A 272 -42.92 -17.90 -45.27
N GLU A 273 -41.72 -17.81 -45.84
CA GLU A 273 -40.59 -18.65 -45.44
C GLU A 273 -40.32 -18.54 -43.93
N ILE A 274 -40.24 -19.69 -43.26
CA ILE A 274 -40.06 -19.77 -41.80
C ILE A 274 -38.64 -19.32 -41.47
N THR A 275 -38.54 -18.13 -40.87
CA THR A 275 -37.24 -17.54 -40.49
C THR A 275 -36.79 -18.06 -39.12
N ILE A 276 -37.74 -18.39 -38.23
CA ILE A 276 -37.46 -18.81 -36.86
C ILE A 276 -37.25 -20.33 -36.79
N LYS A 277 -36.00 -20.74 -36.54
CA LYS A 277 -35.61 -22.15 -36.40
C LYS A 277 -36.18 -22.77 -35.13
N GLN A 278 -36.45 -24.08 -35.17
CA GLN A 278 -36.96 -24.81 -33.99
C GLN A 278 -35.90 -24.88 -32.88
N GLU A 279 -34.63 -24.97 -33.29
CA GLU A 279 -33.45 -25.01 -32.42
C GLU A 279 -33.42 -23.82 -31.46
N GLU A 280 -33.77 -22.61 -31.92
CA GLU A 280 -33.77 -21.39 -31.10
C GLU A 280 -34.83 -21.43 -29.98
N ILE A 281 -35.99 -22.07 -30.23
CA ILE A 281 -37.03 -22.26 -29.22
C ILE A 281 -36.59 -23.30 -28.19
N ASP A 282 -35.96 -24.39 -28.66
CA ASP A 282 -35.50 -25.48 -27.81
C ASP A 282 -34.32 -25.04 -26.92
N GLU A 283 -33.42 -24.20 -27.43
CA GLU A 283 -32.34 -23.56 -26.67
C GLU A 283 -32.88 -22.63 -25.57
N ALA A 284 -33.92 -21.85 -25.87
CA ALA A 284 -34.56 -20.98 -24.89
C ALA A 284 -35.25 -21.79 -23.77
N LYS A 285 -35.92 -22.90 -24.12
CA LYS A 285 -36.52 -23.85 -23.16
C LYS A 285 -35.45 -24.48 -22.28
N LYS A 286 -34.35 -24.96 -22.88
CA LYS A 286 -33.23 -25.54 -22.14
C LYS A 286 -32.62 -24.54 -21.14
N SER A 287 -32.43 -23.29 -21.56
CA SER A 287 -31.91 -22.22 -20.70
C SER A 287 -32.82 -21.93 -19.50
N LEU A 288 -34.15 -21.95 -19.70
CA LEU A 288 -35.14 -21.80 -18.63
C LEU A 288 -35.08 -22.96 -17.62
N ASP A 289 -34.99 -24.20 -18.11
CA ASP A 289 -34.89 -25.40 -17.27
C ASP A 289 -33.59 -25.42 -16.45
N GLU A 290 -32.46 -25.02 -17.05
CA GLU A 290 -31.18 -24.89 -16.36
C GLU A 290 -31.24 -23.85 -15.23
N LEU A 291 -31.89 -22.70 -15.47
CA LEU A 291 -32.09 -21.67 -14.44
C LEU A 291 -32.99 -22.14 -13.30
N ARG A 292 -34.09 -22.84 -13.61
CA ARG A 292 -35.00 -23.42 -12.59
C ARG A 292 -34.24 -24.42 -11.70
N LYS A 293 -33.47 -25.33 -12.31
CA LYS A 293 -32.62 -26.28 -11.57
C LYS A 293 -31.57 -25.58 -10.71
N LYS A 294 -30.98 -24.48 -11.18
CA LYS A 294 -30.01 -23.70 -10.42
C LYS A 294 -30.66 -23.03 -9.20
N ASN A 295 -31.86 -22.48 -9.37
CA ASN A 295 -32.63 -21.86 -8.28
C ASN A 295 -33.10 -22.89 -7.24
N GLU A 296 -33.49 -24.09 -7.66
CA GLU A 296 -33.84 -25.21 -6.78
C GLU A 296 -32.64 -25.69 -5.95
N LYS A 297 -31.49 -25.89 -6.59
CA LYS A 297 -30.24 -26.26 -5.89
C LYS A 297 -29.84 -25.21 -4.85
N GLY A 298 -29.91 -23.93 -5.20
CA GLY A 298 -29.59 -22.83 -4.28
C GLY A 298 -30.50 -22.78 -3.03
N LYS A 299 -31.77 -23.18 -3.17
CA LYS A 299 -32.72 -23.27 -2.03
C LYS A 299 -32.48 -24.49 -1.15
N SER A 300 -31.93 -25.58 -1.68
CA SER A 300 -31.63 -26.80 -0.91
C SER A 300 -30.34 -26.74 -0.09
N SER A 301 -29.45 -25.78 -0.40
CA SER A 301 -28.14 -25.60 0.24
C SER A 301 -28.07 -24.41 1.22
N SER A 302 -29.16 -23.65 1.39
CA SER A 302 -29.32 -22.64 2.44
C SER A 302 -30.29 -23.14 3.50
#